data_AF-A0A2P4PNL6-F1
#
_entry.id   AF-A0A2P4PNL6-F1
#
_cell.length_a   1.000
_cell.length_b   1.000
_cell.length_c   1.000
_cell.angle_alpha   90.00
_cell.angle_beta   90.00
_cell.angle_gamma   90.00
#
_symmetry.space_group_name_H-M   'P 1'
#
loop_
_entity.id
_entity.type
_entity.pdbx_description
1 polymer ?
#
loop_
_entity_poly.entity_id
_entity_poly.type
_entity_poly.pdbx_seq_one_letter_code
_entity_poly.pdbx_strand_id
1 'polypeptide(L)'
;MEIIRHLVWKNKYRVFGNWKCSNCQKRWRSAYTWISLQKFIEKIPGKRLNRFNDDYIIQKCKKEECGGDGIILSYEPLVKSEDNIKHRCDLCAKCQNGEICLESGTYYGNQK
;
A
#
# COMPACT_ATOMS: atom_id res chain seq x y z
N MET A 1 -1.48 3.62 18.15
CA MET A 1 -1.33 3.03 16.80
C MET A 1 0.10 2.58 16.70
N GLU A 2 0.33 1.31 16.38
CA GLU A 2 1.68 0.75 16.27
C GLU A 2 2.15 0.83 14.82
N ILE A 3 3.39 1.25 14.58
CA ILE A 3 4.00 1.34 13.25
C ILE A 3 4.94 0.15 13.05
N ILE A 4 4.61 -0.70 12.07
CA ILE A 4 5.38 -1.88 11.75
C ILE A 4 6.52 -1.49 10.81
N ARG A 5 7.77 -1.56 11.28
CA ARG A 5 8.95 -1.05 10.55
C ARG A 5 9.11 -1.60 9.13
N HIS A 6 8.92 -2.90 8.90
CA HIS A 6 9.09 -3.47 7.56
C HIS A 6 8.00 -3.04 6.56
N LEU A 7 6.90 -2.47 7.05
CA LEU A 7 5.86 -1.85 6.21
C LEU A 7 6.18 -0.37 5.89
N VAL A 8 7.29 0.18 6.38
CA VAL A 8 7.75 1.53 6.04
C VAL A 8 8.74 1.47 4.87
N TRP A 9 8.58 2.39 3.92
CA TRP A 9 9.48 2.56 2.79
C TRP A 9 9.39 3.97 2.22
N LYS A 10 10.51 4.69 2.07
CA LYS A 10 10.57 6.07 1.53
C LYS A 10 9.49 7.00 2.13
N ASN A 11 9.39 7.05 3.47
CA ASN A 11 8.38 7.82 4.22
C ASN A 11 6.92 7.47 3.89
N LYS A 12 6.69 6.28 3.32
CA LYS A 12 5.37 5.71 3.07
C LYS A 12 5.17 4.45 3.92
N TYR A 13 3.91 4.14 4.20
CA TYR A 13 3.46 2.98 4.95
C TYR A 13 2.60 2.08 4.07
N ARG A 14 2.82 0.78 4.15
CA ARG A 14 2.09 -0.23 3.38
C ARG A 14 0.75 -0.56 4.05
N VAL A 15 -0.32 -0.51 3.27
CA VAL A 15 -1.72 -0.65 3.73
C VAL A 15 -2.54 -1.51 2.76
N PHE A 16 -3.70 -1.98 3.20
CA PHE A 16 -4.78 -2.37 2.29
C PHE A 16 -5.45 -1.10 1.77
N GLY A 17 -5.57 -0.97 0.45
CA GLY A 17 -6.25 0.15 -0.20
C GLY A 17 -7.47 -0.33 -0.97
N ASN A 18 -8.57 0.39 -0.87
CA ASN A 18 -9.72 0.28 -1.76
C ASN A 18 -9.61 1.37 -2.82
N TRP A 19 -9.58 0.93 -4.08
CA TRP A 19 -9.29 1.76 -5.23
C TRP A 19 -10.48 1.84 -6.16
N LYS A 20 -10.50 2.88 -6.98
CA LYS A 20 -11.43 3.09 -8.07
C LYS A 20 -10.68 3.64 -9.28
N CYS A 21 -10.95 3.11 -10.46
CA CYS A 21 -10.37 3.66 -11.69
C CYS A 21 -10.99 5.02 -11.98
N SER A 22 -10.16 6.01 -12.33
CA SER A 22 -10.63 7.33 -12.76
C SER A 22 -11.36 7.28 -14.11
N ASN A 23 -11.06 6.28 -14.96
CA ASN A 23 -11.65 6.11 -16.28
C ASN A 23 -12.90 5.19 -16.22
N CYS A 24 -12.71 3.87 -16.15
CA CYS A 24 -13.82 2.90 -16.21
C CYS A 24 -14.61 2.73 -14.90
N GLN A 25 -14.28 3.48 -13.83
CA GLN A 25 -14.95 3.44 -12.52
C GLN A 25 -14.91 2.10 -11.78
N LYS A 26 -14.26 1.06 -12.32
CA LYS A 26 -14.08 -0.23 -11.65
C LYS A 26 -13.34 -0.08 -10.33
N ARG A 27 -13.72 -0.90 -9.35
CA ARG A 27 -13.14 -0.89 -8.01
C ARG A 27 -12.33 -2.15 -7.78
N TRP A 28 -11.26 -2.03 -7.01
CA TRP A 28 -10.45 -3.17 -6.59
C TRP A 28 -9.84 -2.93 -5.21
N ARG A 29 -9.47 -4.00 -4.54
CA ARG A 29 -8.74 -3.97 -3.26
C ARG A 29 -7.30 -4.41 -3.49
N SER A 30 -6.35 -3.76 -2.82
CA SER A 30 -4.93 -4.01 -3.02
C SER A 30 -4.12 -3.91 -1.73
N ALA A 31 -3.39 -4.99 -1.40
CA ALA A 31 -2.43 -5.07 -0.29
C ALA A 31 -1.06 -4.44 -0.62
N TYR A 32 -0.90 -3.92 -1.84
CA TYR A 32 0.34 -3.34 -2.34
C TYR A 32 0.25 -1.80 -2.38
N THR A 33 -0.60 -1.25 -1.52
CA THR A 33 -0.87 0.18 -1.45
C THR A 33 0.13 0.82 -0.50
N TRP A 34 0.76 1.91 -0.95
CA TRP A 34 1.71 2.69 -0.16
C TRP A 34 1.16 4.11 -0.01
N ILE A 35 0.96 4.56 1.22
CA ILE A 35 0.48 5.92 1.54
C ILE A 35 1.52 6.65 2.38
N SER A 36 1.52 7.98 2.40
CA SER A 36 2.39 8.77 3.28
C SER A 36 2.28 8.30 4.73
N LEU A 37 3.42 8.01 5.36
CA LEU A 37 3.49 7.57 6.75
C LEU A 37 2.91 8.62 7.68
N GLN A 38 3.19 9.90 7.42
CA GLN A 38 2.60 11.01 8.17
C GLN A 38 1.07 10.98 8.07
N LYS A 39 0.52 10.86 6.85
CA LYS A 39 -0.93 10.83 6.63
C LYS A 39 -1.60 9.62 7.28
N PHE A 40 -0.91 8.49 7.33
CA PHE A 40 -1.36 7.31 8.06
C PHE A 40 -1.43 7.55 9.57
N ILE A 41 -0.37 8.13 10.16
CA ILE A 41 -0.31 8.48 11.60
C ILE A 41 -1.41 9.50 11.96
N GLU A 42 -1.60 10.50 11.12
CA GLU A 42 -2.66 11.52 11.23
C GLU A 42 -4.07 10.96 10.96
N LYS A 43 -4.18 9.69 10.53
CA LYS A 43 -5.43 9.01 10.18
C LYS A 43 -6.26 9.77 9.13
N ILE A 44 -5.58 10.39 8.17
CA ILE A 44 -6.25 11.14 7.11
C ILE A 44 -7.06 10.17 6.24
N PRO A 45 -8.38 10.35 6.06
CA PRO A 45 -9.20 9.45 5.24
C PRO A 45 -8.67 9.33 3.81
N GLY A 46 -8.77 8.13 3.21
CA GLY A 46 -8.30 7.87 1.84
C GLY A 46 -8.80 8.88 0.80
N LYS A 47 -10.09 9.26 0.87
CA LYS A 47 -10.69 10.29 -0.01
C LYS A 47 -10.04 11.67 0.06
N ARG A 48 -9.30 11.97 1.15
CA ARG A 48 -8.58 13.23 1.36
C ARG A 48 -7.10 13.15 0.99
N LEU A 49 -6.60 11.96 0.62
CA LEU A 49 -5.26 11.81 0.11
C LEU A 49 -5.19 12.28 -1.35
N ASN A 50 -4.12 12.98 -1.69
CA ASN A 50 -3.93 13.56 -3.01
C ASN A 50 -2.71 12.98 -3.72
N ARG A 51 -2.91 12.47 -4.94
CA ARG A 51 -1.83 11.95 -5.79
C ARG A 51 -0.76 13.00 -6.13
N PHE A 52 -1.14 14.27 -6.26
CA PHE A 52 -0.24 15.37 -6.62
C PHE A 52 0.68 15.77 -5.46
N ASN A 53 0.30 15.44 -4.23
CA ASN A 53 1.11 15.67 -3.03
C ASN A 53 1.98 14.46 -2.65
N ASP A 54 2.06 13.44 -3.52
CA ASP A 54 2.74 12.17 -3.22
C ASP A 54 2.21 11.47 -1.95
N ASP A 55 0.93 11.72 -1.60
CA ASP A 55 0.28 11.11 -0.44
C ASP A 55 0.11 9.59 -0.60
N TYR A 56 0.17 9.07 -1.83
CA TYR A 56 0.16 7.64 -2.12
C TYR A 56 0.78 7.31 -3.48
N ILE A 57 1.26 6.08 -3.63
CA ILE A 57 1.75 5.55 -4.92
C ILE A 57 0.57 5.10 -5.77
N ILE A 58 0.41 5.70 -6.94
CA ILE A 58 -0.69 5.40 -7.87
C ILE A 58 -0.62 3.95 -8.32
N GLN A 59 -1.77 3.25 -8.27
CA GLN A 59 -1.96 1.96 -8.92
C GLN A 59 -2.83 2.15 -10.16
N LYS A 60 -2.40 1.58 -11.28
CA LYS A 60 -3.19 1.61 -12.53
C LYS A 60 -4.24 0.50 -12.52
N CYS A 61 -5.36 0.80 -13.16
CA CYS A 61 -6.30 -0.22 -13.57
C CYS A 61 -5.61 -1.22 -14.52
N LYS A 62 -6.11 -2.45 -14.54
CA LYS A 62 -5.61 -3.50 -15.43
C LYS A 62 -5.62 -3.03 -16.89
N LYS A 63 -4.62 -3.44 -17.68
CA LYS A 63 -4.51 -3.02 -19.09
C LYS A 63 -5.67 -3.56 -19.93
N GLU A 64 -6.13 -4.76 -19.60
CA GLU A 64 -7.27 -5.44 -20.20
C GLU A 64 -8.59 -4.69 -19.94
N GLU A 65 -8.62 -3.82 -18.93
CA GLU A 65 -9.78 -3.02 -18.58
C GLU A 65 -9.75 -1.66 -19.28
N CYS A 66 -8.74 -0.85 -18.96
CA CYS A 66 -8.54 0.47 -19.57
C CYS A 66 -7.15 1.07 -19.33
N GLY A 67 -6.32 0.49 -18.45
CA GLY A 67 -5.00 1.02 -18.11
C GLY A 67 -4.98 2.38 -17.40
N GLY A 68 -6.15 2.94 -17.08
CA GLY A 68 -6.29 4.26 -16.47
C GLY A 68 -5.81 4.31 -15.01
N ASP A 69 -5.57 5.52 -14.50
CA ASP A 69 -5.10 5.71 -13.13
C ASP A 69 -6.14 5.30 -12.08
N GLY A 70 -5.65 4.79 -10.95
CA GLY A 70 -6.45 4.54 -9.76
C GLY A 70 -6.49 5.75 -8.83
N ILE A 71 -7.64 5.93 -8.21
CA ILE A 71 -7.88 6.85 -7.09
C ILE A 71 -8.16 6.00 -5.86
N ILE A 72 -7.48 6.30 -4.75
CA ILE A 72 -7.73 5.62 -3.49
C ILE A 72 -9.00 6.18 -2.83
N LEU A 73 -9.92 5.30 -2.45
CA LEU A 73 -11.17 5.66 -1.78
C LEU A 73 -11.02 5.56 -0.26
N SER A 74 -10.41 4.49 0.22
CA SER A 74 -10.15 4.25 1.64
C SER A 74 -8.95 3.33 1.78
N TYR A 75 -8.39 3.28 2.98
CA TYR A 75 -7.34 2.33 3.33
C TYR A 75 -7.52 1.87 4.78
N GLU A 76 -6.87 0.77 5.09
CA GLU A 76 -6.81 0.19 6.43
C GLU A 76 -5.41 -0.43 6.66
N PRO A 77 -4.94 -0.51 7.91
CA PRO A 77 -3.67 -1.17 8.21
C PRO A 77 -3.61 -2.58 7.63
N LEU A 78 -2.45 -2.99 7.13
CA LEU A 78 -2.25 -4.40 6.78
C LEU A 78 -2.33 -5.25 8.04
N VAL A 79 -3.04 -6.36 7.93
CA VAL A 79 -3.10 -7.40 8.96
C VAL A 79 -2.30 -8.60 8.43
N LYS A 80 -1.62 -9.30 9.33
CA LYS A 80 -0.85 -10.49 8.96
C LYS A 80 -1.82 -11.57 8.46
N SER A 81 -1.51 -12.14 7.30
CA SER A 81 -2.21 -13.31 6.78
C SER A 81 -1.84 -14.54 7.60
N GLU A 82 -2.82 -15.40 7.91
CA GLU A 82 -2.57 -16.70 8.56
C GLU A 82 -1.84 -17.64 7.61
N ASP A 83 -2.12 -17.50 6.32
CA ASP A 83 -1.42 -18.21 5.26
C ASP A 83 -0.04 -17.58 5.05
N ASN A 84 1.04 -18.35 5.29
CA ASN A 84 2.45 -17.97 5.04
C ASN A 84 2.79 -17.81 3.54
N ILE A 85 1.83 -17.33 2.74
CA ILE A 85 1.99 -17.09 1.32
C ILE A 85 2.90 -15.89 1.13
N LYS A 86 3.99 -16.10 0.38
CA LYS A 86 4.89 -15.01 -0.01
C LYS A 86 4.11 -13.97 -0.82
N HIS A 87 4.25 -12.69 -0.44
CA HIS A 87 3.65 -11.61 -1.21
C HIS A 87 4.23 -11.55 -2.64
N ARG A 88 3.44 -11.06 -3.59
CA ARG A 88 3.85 -10.91 -4.98
C ARG A 88 4.77 -9.71 -5.18
N CYS A 89 6.05 -9.97 -5.40
CA CYS A 89 7.07 -8.93 -5.63
C CYS A 89 6.78 -8.08 -6.87
N ASP A 90 6.22 -8.68 -7.92
CA ASP A 90 5.92 -8.03 -9.19
C ASP A 90 4.80 -6.97 -9.07
N LEU A 91 3.99 -7.01 -8.01
CA LEU A 91 2.95 -6.03 -7.71
C LEU A 91 3.36 -5.00 -6.65
N CYS A 92 4.53 -5.18 -6.02
CA CYS A 92 4.98 -4.35 -4.91
C CYS A 92 5.92 -3.25 -5.42
N ALA A 93 5.52 -1.98 -5.28
CA ALA A 93 6.34 -0.84 -5.69
C ALA A 93 7.76 -0.83 -5.07
N LYS A 94 7.90 -1.27 -3.81
CA LYS A 94 9.19 -1.43 -3.15
C LYS A 94 10.08 -2.46 -3.85
N CYS A 95 9.54 -3.65 -4.13
CA CYS A 95 10.27 -4.72 -4.83
C CYS A 95 10.60 -4.35 -6.27
N GLN A 96 9.71 -3.66 -6.97
CA GLN A 96 9.97 -3.13 -8.31
C GLN A 96 11.09 -2.07 -8.32
N ASN A 97 11.37 -1.42 -7.19
CA ASN A 97 12.50 -0.50 -7.02
C ASN A 97 13.79 -1.22 -6.56
N GLY A 98 13.84 -2.55 -6.58
CA GLY A 98 15.03 -3.34 -6.24
C GLY A 98 15.22 -3.63 -4.75
N GLU A 99 14.29 -3.20 -3.88
CA GLU A 99 14.37 -3.47 -2.44
C GLU A 99 13.56 -4.70 -2.04
N ILE A 100 14.18 -5.61 -1.27
CA ILE A 100 13.50 -6.83 -0.82
C ILE A 100 12.58 -6.50 0.36
N CYS A 101 11.30 -6.88 0.23
CA CYS A 101 10.38 -6.89 1.36
C CYS A 101 10.70 -8.09 2.28
N LEU A 102 11.64 -7.90 3.19
CA LEU A 102 11.88 -8.84 4.29
C LEU A 102 10.88 -8.58 5.41
N GLU A 103 10.16 -9.61 5.83
CA GLU A 103 9.39 -9.57 7.07
C GLU A 103 10.40 -9.55 8.22
N SER A 104 10.71 -8.36 8.75
CA SER A 104 11.43 -8.30 10.03
C SER A 104 10.45 -8.84 11.08
N GLY A 105 10.74 -10.02 11.63
CA GLY A 105 9.82 -10.89 12.36
C GLY A 105 8.80 -10.25 13.32
N THR A 106 7.71 -10.99 13.49
CA THR A 106 6.70 -10.96 14.57
C THR A 106 6.70 -9.73 15.47
N TYR A 107 6.07 -8.61 15.08
CA TYR A 107 5.53 -7.47 15.91
C TYR A 107 6.29 -6.99 17.18
N TYR A 108 7.49 -7.49 17.39
CA TYR A 108 8.43 -7.46 18.50
C TYR A 108 9.66 -8.12 17.89
N GLY A 109 10.42 -7.34 17.12
CA GLY A 109 11.69 -7.83 16.59
C GLY A 109 12.53 -8.34 17.76
N ASN A 110 12.84 -9.64 17.77
CA ASN A 110 13.71 -10.26 18.75
C ASN A 110 14.96 -9.40 18.97
N GLN A 111 15.22 -9.06 20.23
CA GLN A 111 16.54 -8.63 20.67
C GLN A 111 17.53 -9.77 20.35
N LYS A 112 18.52 -9.48 19.53
CA LYS A 112 19.81 -10.18 19.54
C LYS A 112 20.90 -9.12 19.56
#